data_AF-A0A4Z0KDI4-F1
#
_entry.id   AF-A0A4Z0KDI4-F1
#
_cell.length_a   1.000
_cell.length_b   1.000
_cell.length_c   1.000
_cell.angle_alpha   90.00
_cell.angle_beta   90.00
_cell.angle_gamma   90.00
#
_symmetry.space_group_name_H-M   'P 1'
#
loop_
_entity.id
_entity.type
_entity.pdbx_description
1 polymer ?
#
loop_
_entity_poly.entity_id
_entity_poly.type
_entity_poly.pdbx_seq_one_letter_code
_entity_poly.pdbx_strand_id
1 'polypeptide(L)'
;MTNSASQATRAPFEHSLGIIRQASIEILLLLGIHTTEGKEPRWFMEQLEQARLNLGGWGAVAKKLRINDAQLSQFMLQLRHLQQHVPQYDRGQELSENQLLAALRFVTSLEHLRQQQPLLTYQTELEEPDQEAHLEAQRQLRAIELTLKALIARAWPDRASLNHYLKQHFGPDRLRQWLKQGEDQHALEGMLFSELALMVGDKKLFARHYVRIFNDASALT
;
A
#
# COMPACT_ATOMS: atom_id res chain seq x y z
N MET A 1 19.21 -24.04 -3.42
CA MET A 1 18.38 -23.15 -4.26
C MET A 1 17.60 -22.10 -3.42
N THR A 2 18.16 -21.61 -2.31
CA THR A 2 17.46 -20.73 -1.34
C THR A 2 18.00 -19.29 -1.27
N ASN A 3 19.06 -18.94 -2.01
CA ASN A 3 19.70 -17.62 -1.94
C ASN A 3 19.04 -16.54 -2.80
N SER A 4 18.32 -16.90 -3.86
CA SER A 4 17.82 -15.92 -4.84
C SER A 4 16.65 -15.09 -4.31
N ALA A 5 15.73 -15.72 -3.55
CA ALA A 5 14.55 -15.04 -3.01
C ALA A 5 14.92 -14.06 -1.87
N SER A 6 15.82 -14.45 -0.97
CA SER A 6 16.30 -13.59 0.12
C SER A 6 17.15 -12.43 -0.37
N GLN A 7 17.89 -12.60 -1.48
CA GLN A 7 18.60 -11.50 -2.13
C GLN A 7 17.63 -10.54 -2.84
N ALA A 8 16.56 -11.06 -3.46
CA ALA A 8 15.53 -10.26 -4.12
C ALA A 8 14.75 -9.35 -3.16
N THR A 9 14.56 -9.74 -1.90
CA THR A 9 13.90 -8.91 -0.86
C THR A 9 14.85 -7.93 -0.18
N ARG A 10 16.14 -8.23 -0.12
CA ARG A 10 17.11 -7.44 0.65
C ARG A 10 17.47 -6.10 0.02
N ALA A 11 17.82 -6.10 -1.27
CA ALA A 11 18.14 -4.87 -1.99
C ALA A 11 17.01 -3.82 -1.92
N PRO A 12 15.73 -4.15 -2.24
CA PRO A 12 14.65 -3.17 -2.17
C PRO A 12 14.35 -2.73 -0.73
N PHE A 13 14.59 -3.59 0.27
CA PHE A 13 14.43 -3.21 1.67
C PHE A 13 15.49 -2.20 2.12
N GLU A 14 16.76 -2.46 1.82
CA GLU A 14 17.86 -1.54 2.16
C GLU A 14 17.69 -0.19 1.47
N HIS A 15 17.24 -0.19 0.20
CA HIS A 15 16.90 1.04 -0.52
C HIS A 15 15.74 1.79 0.14
N SER A 16 14.66 1.08 0.51
CA SER A 16 13.52 1.66 1.22
C SER A 16 13.95 2.31 2.54
N LEU A 17 14.81 1.67 3.32
CA LEU A 17 15.37 2.27 4.54
C LEU A 17 16.24 3.50 4.25
N GLY A 18 16.99 3.50 3.14
CA GLY A 18 17.73 4.67 2.67
C GLY A 18 16.81 5.87 2.40
N ILE A 19 15.72 5.66 1.66
CA ILE A 19 14.69 6.68 1.40
C ILE A 19 14.12 7.22 2.72
N ILE A 20 13.77 6.32 3.64
CA ILE A 20 13.17 6.69 4.94
C ILE A 20 14.14 7.55 5.76
N ARG A 21 15.43 7.21 5.78
CA ARG A 21 16.47 8.00 6.45
C ARG A 21 16.58 9.39 5.86
N GLN A 22 16.66 9.50 4.54
CA GLN A 22 16.75 10.79 3.86
C GLN A 22 15.51 11.64 4.13
N ALA A 23 14.32 11.07 3.97
CA ALA A 23 13.07 11.77 4.21
C ALA A 23 12.93 12.23 5.67
N SER A 24 13.39 11.42 6.63
CA SER A 24 13.35 11.79 8.05
C SER A 24 14.12 13.08 8.33
N ILE A 25 15.29 13.28 7.73
CA ILE A 25 16.11 14.49 7.91
C ILE A 25 15.35 15.73 7.42
N GLU A 26 14.80 15.68 6.19
CA GLU A 26 14.10 16.81 5.59
C GLU A 26 12.80 17.14 6.33
N ILE A 27 12.05 16.12 6.74
CA ILE A 27 10.82 16.29 7.54
C ILE A 27 11.15 16.94 8.88
N LEU A 28 12.17 16.45 9.58
CA LEU A 28 12.57 17.00 10.87
C LEU A 28 13.08 18.45 10.74
N LEU A 29 13.83 18.75 9.67
CA LEU A 29 14.28 20.11 9.37
C LEU A 29 13.09 21.07 9.20
N LEU A 30 12.05 20.68 8.45
CA LEU A 30 10.83 21.48 8.32
C LEU A 30 10.11 21.70 9.66
N LEU A 31 10.15 20.70 10.54
CA LEU A 31 9.57 20.79 11.88
C LEU A 31 10.41 21.66 12.82
N GLY A 32 11.66 22.00 12.46
CA GLY A 32 12.57 22.83 13.24
C GLY A 32 13.60 22.04 14.05
N ILE A 33 13.72 20.73 13.80
CA ILE A 33 14.72 19.86 14.42
C ILE A 33 15.87 19.67 13.43
N HIS A 34 17.07 20.08 13.83
CA HIS A 34 18.26 19.99 13.01
C HIS A 34 18.99 18.68 13.31
N THR A 35 19.02 17.77 12.35
CA THR A 35 19.71 16.48 12.46
C THR A 35 20.62 16.28 11.25
N THR A 36 21.86 15.87 11.49
CA THR A 36 22.85 15.65 10.43
C THR A 36 22.72 14.27 9.78
N GLU A 37 22.13 13.30 10.48
CA GLU A 37 21.98 11.93 9.99
C GLU A 37 20.63 11.32 10.38
N GLY A 38 19.96 10.73 9.40
CA GLY A 38 18.75 9.92 9.59
C GLY A 38 19.13 8.53 10.09
N LYS A 39 18.48 8.07 11.17
CA LYS A 39 18.76 6.77 11.79
C LYS A 39 17.61 5.78 11.53
N GLU A 40 17.35 4.90 12.49
CA GLU A 40 16.33 3.86 12.40
C GLU A 40 14.91 4.43 12.57
N PRO A 41 13.87 3.69 12.12
CA PRO A 41 12.47 4.12 12.28
C PRO A 41 12.08 4.45 13.73
N ARG A 42 12.70 3.76 14.72
CA ARG A 42 12.54 4.06 16.16
C ARG A 42 12.94 5.49 16.49
N TRP A 43 14.15 5.87 16.09
CA TRP A 43 14.67 7.21 16.28
C TRP A 43 13.82 8.27 15.58
N PHE A 44 13.35 8.02 14.35
CA PHE A 44 12.55 9.02 13.63
C PHE A 44 11.26 9.39 14.38
N MET A 45 10.57 8.39 14.94
CA MET A 45 9.37 8.62 15.75
C MET A 45 9.65 9.42 17.02
N GLU A 46 10.75 9.12 17.73
CA GLU A 46 11.15 9.88 18.91
C GLU A 46 11.36 11.36 18.56
N GLN A 47 11.98 11.64 17.41
CA GLN A 47 12.16 13.01 16.93
C GLN A 47 10.82 13.68 16.53
N LEU A 48 9.85 12.93 15.98
CA LEU A 48 8.50 13.47 15.74
C LEU A 48 7.76 13.78 17.04
N GLU A 49 7.93 12.97 18.09
CA GLU A 49 7.37 13.27 19.41
C GLU A 49 8.01 14.51 20.03
N GLN A 50 9.33 14.69 19.88
CA GLN A 50 10.04 15.92 20.24
C GLN A 50 9.49 17.12 19.47
N ALA A 51 9.29 16.99 18.15
CA ALA A 51 8.71 18.05 17.31
C ALA A 51 7.31 18.43 17.80
N ARG A 52 6.49 17.43 18.14
CA ARG A 52 5.16 17.63 18.69
C ARG A 52 5.19 18.42 19.99
N LEU A 53 6.10 18.09 20.91
CA LEU A 53 6.28 18.82 22.18
C LEU A 53 6.69 20.27 21.91
N ASN A 54 7.65 20.49 21.01
CA ASN A 54 8.15 21.83 20.68
C ASN A 54 7.11 22.71 19.97
N LEU A 55 6.26 22.11 19.12
CA LEU A 55 5.24 22.83 18.36
C LEU A 55 3.89 22.94 19.09
N GLY A 56 3.77 22.38 20.29
CA GLY A 56 2.55 22.46 21.12
C GLY A 56 1.43 21.51 20.69
N GLY A 57 1.71 20.49 19.88
CA GLY A 57 0.76 19.42 19.55
C GLY A 57 0.80 18.93 18.10
N TRP A 58 0.07 17.83 17.85
CA TRP A 58 0.00 17.20 16.53
C TRP A 58 -0.65 18.07 15.45
N GLY A 59 -1.59 18.94 15.81
CA GLY A 59 -2.19 19.87 14.85
C GLY A 59 -1.18 20.90 14.29
N ALA A 60 -0.18 21.31 15.06
CA ALA A 60 0.87 22.19 14.58
C ALA A 60 1.86 21.47 13.66
N VAL A 61 2.19 20.20 13.98
CA VAL A 61 2.95 19.30 13.11
C VAL A 61 2.21 19.11 11.77
N ALA A 62 0.92 18.78 11.81
CA ALA A 62 0.08 18.58 10.63
C ALA A 62 0.07 19.82 9.72
N LYS A 63 -0.10 21.03 10.31
CA LYS A 63 -0.05 22.31 9.58
C LYS A 63 1.29 22.53 8.89
N LYS A 64 2.41 22.29 9.58
CA LYS A 64 3.75 22.43 8.99
C LYS A 64 4.00 21.41 7.87
N LEU A 65 3.43 20.21 7.99
CA LEU A 65 3.52 19.16 6.98
C LEU A 65 2.46 19.28 5.87
N ARG A 66 1.54 20.25 5.96
CA ARG A 66 0.43 20.46 5.03
C ARG A 66 -0.47 19.23 4.84
N ILE A 67 -0.69 18.47 5.91
CA ILE A 67 -1.57 17.31 5.92
C ILE A 67 -2.71 17.50 6.94
N ASN A 68 -3.82 16.78 6.75
CA ASN A 68 -4.94 16.78 7.69
C ASN A 68 -4.74 15.74 8.82
N ASP A 69 -5.61 15.78 9.84
CA ASP A 69 -5.50 14.92 11.03
C ASP A 69 -5.62 13.42 10.70
N ALA A 70 -6.43 13.05 9.69
CA ALA A 70 -6.57 11.67 9.25
C ALA A 70 -5.30 11.18 8.55
N GLN A 71 -4.72 12.00 7.67
CA GLN A 71 -3.46 11.73 6.99
C GLN A 71 -2.30 11.63 8.00
N LEU A 72 -2.23 12.53 8.98
CA LEU A 72 -1.23 12.46 10.04
C LEU A 72 -1.39 11.18 10.86
N SER A 73 -2.61 10.83 11.25
CA SER A 73 -2.88 9.62 12.02
C SER A 73 -2.47 8.36 11.25
N GLN A 74 -2.76 8.30 9.95
CA GLN A 74 -2.34 7.21 9.06
C GLN A 74 -0.81 7.13 8.93
N PHE A 75 -0.15 8.26 8.72
CA PHE A 75 1.30 8.37 8.66
C PHE A 75 1.97 7.82 9.94
N MET A 76 1.49 8.25 11.10
CA MET A 76 1.99 7.79 12.40
C MET A 76 1.74 6.31 12.64
N LEU A 77 0.60 5.79 12.19
CA LEU A 77 0.28 4.36 12.27
C LEU A 77 1.25 3.52 11.41
N GLN A 78 1.54 3.95 10.17
CA GLN A 78 2.45 3.26 9.28
C GLN A 78 3.89 3.28 9.79
N LEU A 79 4.33 4.40 10.37
CA LEU A 79 5.62 4.49 11.03
C LEU A 79 5.71 3.54 12.23
N ARG A 80 4.68 3.47 13.07
CA ARG A 80 4.63 2.53 14.19
C ARG A 80 4.65 1.08 13.73
N HIS A 81 3.92 0.75 12.67
CA HIS A 81 3.95 -0.59 12.06
C HIS A 81 5.36 -0.93 11.57
N LEU A 82 6.04 0.01 10.88
CA LEU A 82 7.41 -0.17 10.45
C LEU A 82 8.35 -0.45 11.64
N GLN A 83 8.22 0.27 12.75
CA GLN A 83 9.03 0.04 13.96
C GLN A 83 8.82 -1.32 14.61
N GLN A 84 7.59 -1.84 14.57
CA GLN A 84 7.26 -3.15 15.13
C GLN A 84 7.94 -4.27 14.33
N HIS A 85 7.99 -4.13 13.01
CA HIS A 85 8.60 -5.12 12.12
C HIS A 85 10.11 -4.93 11.92
N VAL A 86 10.60 -3.70 12.04
CA VAL A 86 12.01 -3.33 11.84
C VAL A 86 12.50 -2.54 13.07
N PRO A 87 12.68 -3.23 14.20
CA PRO A 87 13.13 -2.57 15.42
C PRO A 87 14.59 -2.15 15.35
N GLN A 88 15.46 -3.01 14.82
CA GLN A 88 16.87 -2.79 14.52
C GLN A 88 17.20 -3.61 13.26
N TYR A 89 17.96 -3.04 12.32
CA TYR A 89 18.41 -3.75 11.12
C TYR A 89 19.93 -3.74 11.06
N ASP A 90 20.53 -4.91 11.30
CA ASP A 90 21.94 -5.14 11.03
C ASP A 90 22.11 -5.70 9.62
N ARG A 91 23.05 -5.12 8.86
CA ARG A 91 23.36 -5.56 7.49
C ARG A 91 23.75 -7.03 7.50
N GLY A 92 22.89 -7.90 6.96
CA GLY A 92 23.14 -9.35 6.93
C GLY A 92 22.01 -10.20 7.51
N GLN A 93 21.05 -9.59 8.19
CA GLN A 93 19.90 -10.30 8.75
C GLN A 93 18.97 -10.84 7.66
N GLU A 94 18.40 -12.04 7.88
CA GLU A 94 17.33 -12.56 7.02
C GLU A 94 16.09 -11.67 7.13
N LEU A 95 15.60 -11.21 5.98
CA LEU A 95 14.46 -10.31 5.87
C LEU A 95 13.21 -11.08 5.49
N SER A 96 12.13 -10.84 6.23
CA SER A 96 10.81 -11.33 5.85
C SER A 96 10.16 -10.42 4.82
N GLU A 97 9.32 -10.98 3.96
CA GLU A 97 8.49 -10.20 3.02
C GLU A 97 7.62 -9.17 3.75
N ASN A 98 7.18 -9.47 4.98
CA ASN A 98 6.41 -8.54 5.82
C ASN A 98 7.21 -7.28 6.20
N GLN A 99 8.53 -7.41 6.43
CA GLN A 99 9.40 -6.26 6.70
C GLN A 99 9.58 -5.40 5.46
N LEU A 100 9.78 -6.01 4.30
CA LEU A 100 9.81 -5.29 3.02
C LEU A 100 8.50 -4.55 2.77
N LEU A 101 7.37 -5.24 2.94
CA LEU A 101 6.04 -4.66 2.74
C LEU A 101 5.78 -3.50 3.71
N ALA A 102 6.21 -3.59 4.97
CA ALA A 102 6.11 -2.51 5.93
C ALA A 102 6.95 -1.28 5.52
N ALA A 103 8.18 -1.51 5.03
CA ALA A 103 9.05 -0.44 4.55
C ALA A 103 8.48 0.25 3.29
N LEU A 104 8.06 -0.53 2.29
CA LEU A 104 7.45 0.00 1.06
C LEU A 104 6.17 0.79 1.35
N ARG A 105 5.29 0.29 2.23
CA ARG A 105 4.09 1.02 2.67
C ARG A 105 4.43 2.38 3.27
N PHE A 106 5.52 2.46 4.04
CA PHE A 106 5.94 3.72 4.61
C PHE A 106 6.57 4.64 3.56
N VAL A 107 7.35 4.12 2.61
CA VAL A 107 7.85 4.88 1.45
C VAL A 107 6.70 5.51 0.65
N THR A 108 5.64 4.77 0.33
CA THR A 108 4.45 5.33 -0.34
C THR A 108 3.80 6.47 0.47
N SER A 109 3.88 6.39 1.79
CA SER A 109 3.34 7.43 2.67
C SER A 109 4.19 8.69 2.66
N LEU A 110 5.51 8.53 2.52
CA LEU A 110 6.44 9.64 2.27
C LEU A 110 6.18 10.25 0.89
N GLU A 111 5.95 9.46 -0.15
CA GLU A 111 5.59 9.99 -1.48
C GLU A 111 4.35 10.89 -1.44
N HIS A 112 3.30 10.42 -0.77
CA HIS A 112 2.10 11.24 -0.56
C HIS A 112 2.39 12.51 0.24
N LEU A 113 3.22 12.43 1.28
CA LEU A 113 3.62 13.60 2.06
C LEU A 113 4.39 14.63 1.20
N ARG A 114 5.33 14.16 0.37
CA ARG A 114 6.10 14.99 -0.57
C ARG A 114 5.20 15.70 -1.58
N GLN A 115 4.16 15.01 -2.07
CA GLN A 115 3.17 15.63 -2.96
C GLN A 115 2.41 16.80 -2.30
N GLN A 116 2.17 16.75 -0.98
CA GLN A 116 1.47 17.80 -0.24
C GLN A 116 2.40 18.94 0.23
N GLN A 117 3.68 18.63 0.46
CA GLN A 117 4.67 19.57 0.97
C GLN A 117 5.83 19.75 -0.04
N PRO A 118 5.77 20.77 -0.91
CA PRO A 118 6.76 20.96 -1.99
C PRO A 118 8.17 21.33 -1.50
N LEU A 119 8.34 21.64 -0.21
CA LEU A 119 9.67 21.85 0.38
C LEU A 119 10.44 20.55 0.62
N LEU A 120 9.77 19.39 0.54
CA LEU A 120 10.40 18.08 0.63
C LEU A 120 10.94 17.68 -0.75
N THR A 121 12.21 17.32 -0.80
CA THR A 121 12.96 17.04 -2.04
C THR A 121 13.55 15.63 -2.10
N TYR A 122 13.42 14.83 -1.05
CA TYR A 122 13.89 13.45 -1.03
C TYR A 122 13.35 12.64 -2.22
N GLN A 123 14.21 11.82 -2.78
CA GLN A 123 13.90 10.94 -3.90
C GLN A 123 13.34 9.62 -3.38
N THR A 124 12.26 9.14 -4.00
CA THR A 124 11.63 7.86 -3.69
C THR A 124 11.70 6.87 -4.85
N GLU A 125 12.41 7.24 -5.92
CA GLU A 125 12.61 6.41 -7.10
C GLU A 125 13.26 5.10 -6.65
N LEU A 126 12.53 4.01 -6.81
CA LEU A 126 13.10 2.66 -6.84
C LEU A 126 13.80 2.53 -8.20
N GLU A 127 14.89 1.76 -8.27
CA GLU A 127 15.51 1.42 -9.56
C GLU A 127 14.40 1.04 -10.55
N GLU A 128 14.34 1.76 -11.67
CA GLU A 128 13.32 1.45 -12.67
C GLU A 128 13.50 -0.01 -13.06
N PRO A 129 12.48 -0.86 -12.88
CA PRO A 129 12.58 -2.23 -13.35
C PRO A 129 12.88 -2.16 -14.85
N ASP A 130 13.77 -3.02 -15.33
CA ASP A 130 14.00 -3.16 -16.76
C ASP A 130 12.64 -3.32 -17.47
N GLN A 131 12.53 -2.84 -18.71
CA GLN A 131 11.28 -2.82 -19.47
C GLN A 131 10.61 -4.20 -19.49
N GLU A 132 11.40 -5.27 -19.52
CA GLU A 132 10.93 -6.65 -19.41
C GLU A 132 10.26 -6.94 -18.06
N ALA A 133 10.88 -6.56 -16.94
CA ALA A 133 10.33 -6.74 -15.60
C ALA A 133 9.06 -5.89 -15.37
N HIS A 134 9.03 -4.66 -15.92
CA HIS A 134 7.82 -3.84 -15.89
C HIS A 134 6.66 -4.49 -16.65
N LEU A 135 6.94 -5.00 -17.84
CA LEU A 135 5.94 -5.65 -18.70
C LEU A 135 5.45 -6.97 -18.07
N GLU A 136 6.34 -7.72 -17.43
CA GLU A 136 5.97 -8.90 -16.66
C GLU A 136 5.05 -8.54 -15.47
N ALA A 137 5.39 -7.51 -14.69
CA ALA A 137 4.55 -7.05 -13.58
C ALA A 137 3.15 -6.61 -14.05
N GLN A 138 3.06 -5.90 -15.18
CA GLN A 138 1.77 -5.53 -15.79
C GLN A 138 0.96 -6.77 -16.19
N ARG A 139 1.60 -7.78 -16.80
CA ARG A 139 0.94 -9.04 -17.15
C ARG A 139 0.44 -9.78 -15.90
N GLN A 140 1.23 -9.82 -14.83
CA GLN A 140 0.85 -10.45 -13.57
C GLN A 140 -0.34 -9.73 -12.93
N LEU A 141 -0.33 -8.39 -12.87
CA LEU A 141 -1.46 -7.61 -12.38
C LEU A 141 -2.72 -7.85 -13.21
N ARG A 142 -2.59 -7.89 -14.55
CA ARG A 142 -3.71 -8.20 -15.43
C ARG A 142 -4.24 -9.62 -15.20
N ALA A 143 -3.37 -10.60 -14.98
CA ALA A 143 -3.77 -11.97 -14.66
C ALA A 143 -4.53 -12.04 -13.34
N ILE A 144 -4.09 -11.31 -12.31
CA ILE A 144 -4.80 -11.24 -11.01
C ILE A 144 -6.16 -10.57 -11.20
N GLU A 145 -6.22 -9.45 -11.93
CA GLU A 145 -7.48 -8.75 -12.23
C GLU A 145 -8.49 -9.68 -12.93
N LEU A 146 -8.05 -10.39 -13.97
CA LEU A 146 -8.89 -11.37 -14.68
C LEU A 146 -9.33 -12.52 -13.76
N THR A 147 -8.46 -12.97 -12.86
CA THR A 147 -8.78 -13.99 -11.86
C THR A 147 -9.88 -13.50 -10.92
N LEU A 148 -9.77 -12.27 -10.40
CA LEU A 148 -10.81 -11.68 -9.54
C LEU A 148 -12.14 -11.56 -10.30
N LYS A 149 -12.12 -11.06 -11.54
CA LYS A 149 -13.31 -10.98 -12.40
C LYS A 149 -13.96 -12.35 -12.60
N ALA A 150 -13.17 -13.38 -12.90
CA ALA A 150 -13.66 -14.75 -13.10
C ALA A 150 -14.27 -15.33 -11.81
N LEU A 151 -13.64 -15.11 -10.65
CA LEU A 151 -14.19 -15.53 -9.36
C LEU A 151 -15.55 -14.85 -9.10
N ILE A 152 -15.63 -13.54 -9.29
CA ILE A 152 -16.89 -12.78 -9.10
C ILE A 152 -17.96 -13.26 -10.09
N ALA A 153 -17.62 -13.44 -11.36
CA ALA A 153 -18.57 -13.93 -12.37
C ALA A 153 -19.09 -15.34 -12.04
N ARG A 154 -18.28 -16.19 -11.41
CA ARG A 154 -18.72 -17.51 -10.93
C ARG A 154 -19.67 -17.43 -9.74
N ALA A 155 -19.47 -16.45 -8.85
CA ALA A 155 -20.35 -16.22 -7.70
C ALA A 155 -21.71 -15.60 -8.11
N TRP A 156 -21.73 -14.79 -9.17
CA TRP A 156 -22.92 -14.20 -9.76
C TRP A 156 -23.01 -14.50 -11.26
N PRO A 157 -23.51 -15.70 -11.64
CA PRO A 157 -23.63 -16.07 -13.05
C PRO A 157 -24.66 -15.23 -13.82
N ASP A 158 -25.60 -14.60 -13.11
CA ASP A 158 -26.57 -13.68 -13.69
C ASP A 158 -26.21 -12.21 -13.45
N ARG A 159 -26.18 -11.42 -14.53
CA ARG A 159 -25.87 -9.99 -14.52
C ARG A 159 -26.87 -9.18 -13.70
N ALA A 160 -28.16 -9.54 -13.68
CA ALA A 160 -29.15 -8.80 -12.92
C ALA A 160 -28.92 -8.98 -11.41
N SER A 161 -28.61 -10.20 -10.97
CA SER A 161 -28.23 -10.49 -9.58
C SER A 161 -26.97 -9.75 -9.13
N LEU A 162 -25.94 -9.69 -9.99
CA LEU A 162 -24.71 -8.94 -9.74
C LEU A 162 -25.00 -7.43 -9.62
N ASN A 163 -25.75 -6.87 -10.57
CA ASN A 163 -26.09 -5.45 -10.58
C ASN A 163 -26.95 -5.07 -9.36
N HIS A 164 -27.86 -5.94 -8.93
CA HIS A 164 -28.64 -5.73 -7.71
C HIS A 164 -27.72 -5.66 -6.48
N TYR A 165 -26.79 -6.62 -6.36
CA TYR A 165 -25.80 -6.64 -5.30
C TYR A 165 -24.93 -5.37 -5.30
N LEU A 166 -24.37 -5.01 -6.47
CA LEU A 166 -23.54 -3.82 -6.62
C LEU A 166 -24.30 -2.54 -6.26
N LYS A 167 -25.55 -2.41 -6.71
CA LYS A 167 -26.40 -1.28 -6.37
C LYS A 167 -26.65 -1.17 -4.86
N GLN A 168 -26.87 -2.30 -4.19
CA GLN A 168 -27.14 -2.33 -2.75
C GLN A 168 -25.89 -2.00 -1.91
N HIS A 169 -24.71 -2.47 -2.33
CA HIS A 169 -23.49 -2.37 -1.52
C HIS A 169 -22.60 -1.18 -1.88
N PHE A 170 -22.64 -0.70 -3.12
CA PHE A 170 -21.80 0.40 -3.61
C PHE A 170 -22.60 1.62 -4.08
N GLY A 171 -23.93 1.50 -4.12
CA GLY A 171 -24.84 2.57 -4.51
C GLY A 171 -25.12 2.61 -6.02
N PRO A 172 -26.24 3.24 -6.42
CA PRO A 172 -26.66 3.32 -7.82
C PRO A 172 -25.73 4.17 -8.69
N ASP A 173 -25.04 5.15 -8.11
CA ASP A 173 -24.18 6.07 -8.86
C ASP A 173 -22.91 5.38 -9.34
N ARG A 174 -22.25 4.62 -8.45
CA ARG A 174 -21.07 3.83 -8.82
C ARG A 174 -21.42 2.77 -9.86
N LEU A 175 -22.53 2.06 -9.70
CA LEU A 175 -22.98 1.08 -10.68
C LEU A 175 -23.17 1.72 -12.06
N ARG A 176 -23.81 2.90 -12.14
CA ARG A 176 -23.96 3.62 -13.42
C ARG A 176 -22.61 4.01 -14.02
N GLN A 177 -21.67 4.44 -13.20
CA GLN A 177 -20.32 4.76 -13.66
C GLN A 177 -19.60 3.53 -14.23
N TRP A 178 -19.62 2.40 -13.51
CA TRP A 178 -18.98 1.17 -13.98
C TRP A 178 -19.60 0.62 -15.25
N LEU A 179 -20.94 0.65 -15.37
CA LEU A 179 -21.62 0.23 -16.61
C LEU A 179 -21.29 1.14 -17.80
N LYS A 180 -20.98 2.42 -17.56
CA LYS A 180 -20.56 3.36 -18.59
C LYS A 180 -19.11 3.15 -19.01
N GLN A 181 -18.25 2.74 -18.08
CA GLN A 181 -16.82 2.54 -18.32
C GLN A 181 -16.48 1.15 -18.84
N GLY A 182 -17.28 0.15 -18.48
CA GLY A 182 -17.07 -1.24 -18.88
C GLY A 182 -17.53 -1.53 -20.30
N GLU A 183 -16.82 -2.44 -20.96
CA GLU A 183 -17.23 -3.01 -22.25
C GLU A 183 -18.55 -3.78 -22.10
N ASP A 184 -19.40 -3.73 -23.13
CA ASP A 184 -20.69 -4.44 -23.20
C ASP A 184 -21.64 -4.26 -22.00
N GLN A 185 -21.55 -3.08 -21.35
CA GLN A 185 -22.29 -2.77 -20.11
C GLN A 185 -22.04 -3.81 -19.01
N HIS A 186 -20.84 -4.36 -18.96
CA HIS A 186 -20.43 -5.28 -17.92
C HIS A 186 -19.80 -4.50 -16.76
N ALA A 187 -20.49 -4.43 -15.62
CA ALA A 187 -20.04 -3.62 -14.49
C ALA A 187 -18.61 -3.98 -14.04
N LEU A 188 -18.24 -5.26 -14.04
CA LEU A 188 -16.89 -5.70 -13.65
C LEU A 188 -15.78 -5.09 -14.53
N GLU A 189 -16.04 -4.82 -15.81
CA GLU A 189 -15.05 -4.23 -16.72
C GLU A 189 -14.77 -2.76 -16.41
N GLY A 190 -15.73 -2.06 -15.80
CA GLY A 190 -15.56 -0.67 -15.36
C GLY A 190 -15.04 -0.51 -13.94
N MET A 191 -14.86 -1.61 -13.18
CA MET A 191 -14.42 -1.55 -11.78
C MET A 191 -12.91 -1.42 -11.65
N LEU A 192 -12.46 -0.67 -10.63
CA LEU A 192 -11.05 -0.64 -10.26
C LEU A 192 -10.62 -1.97 -9.62
N PHE A 193 -9.30 -2.26 -9.69
CA PHE A 193 -8.73 -3.45 -9.05
C PHE A 193 -9.09 -3.53 -7.55
N SER A 194 -9.02 -2.41 -6.83
CA SER A 194 -9.39 -2.36 -5.41
C SER A 194 -10.87 -2.67 -5.16
N GLU A 195 -11.75 -2.30 -6.08
CA GLU A 195 -13.19 -2.57 -5.99
C GLU A 195 -13.49 -4.05 -6.25
N LEU A 196 -12.81 -4.66 -7.23
CA LEU A 196 -12.86 -6.11 -7.46
C LEU A 196 -12.31 -6.89 -6.25
N ALA A 197 -11.19 -6.44 -5.68
CA ALA A 197 -10.59 -7.05 -4.51
C ALA A 197 -11.52 -7.01 -3.28
N LEU A 198 -12.27 -5.91 -3.08
CA LEU A 198 -13.24 -5.81 -1.99
C LEU A 198 -14.37 -6.85 -2.10
N MET A 199 -14.81 -7.18 -3.32
CA MET A 199 -15.84 -8.22 -3.53
C MET A 199 -15.36 -9.63 -3.15
N VAL A 200 -14.05 -9.88 -3.21
CA VAL A 200 -13.47 -11.17 -2.83
C VAL A 200 -13.03 -11.17 -1.36
N GLY A 201 -12.49 -10.05 -0.87
CA GLY A 201 -11.95 -9.92 0.49
C GLY A 201 -13.01 -9.77 1.59
N ASP A 202 -14.28 -9.52 1.26
CA ASP A 202 -15.36 -9.49 2.26
C ASP A 202 -15.54 -10.89 2.88
N LYS A 203 -15.36 -10.99 4.21
CA LYS A 203 -15.38 -12.27 4.94
C LYS A 203 -16.69 -13.04 4.76
N LYS A 204 -17.84 -12.35 4.66
CA LYS A 204 -19.15 -13.01 4.51
C LYS A 204 -19.34 -13.52 3.09
N LEU A 205 -18.97 -12.73 2.09
CA LEU A 205 -18.99 -13.15 0.69
C LEU A 205 -18.02 -14.29 0.44
N PHE A 206 -16.82 -14.20 1.00
CA PHE A 206 -15.80 -15.23 0.88
C PHE A 206 -16.27 -16.57 1.42
N ALA A 207 -16.79 -16.58 2.65
CA ALA A 207 -17.37 -17.77 3.27
C ALA A 207 -18.51 -18.38 2.43
N ARG A 208 -19.34 -17.52 1.81
CA ARG A 208 -20.52 -17.94 1.07
C ARG A 208 -20.22 -18.45 -0.34
N HIS A 209 -19.30 -17.81 -1.06
CA HIS A 209 -19.12 -18.00 -2.49
C HIS A 209 -17.76 -18.60 -2.87
N TYR A 210 -16.69 -18.30 -2.13
CA TYR A 210 -15.33 -18.60 -2.57
C TYR A 210 -14.66 -19.73 -1.78
N VAL A 211 -15.05 -19.98 -0.52
CA VAL A 211 -14.43 -21.00 0.34
C VAL A 211 -14.30 -22.38 -0.31
N ARG A 212 -15.30 -22.81 -1.09
CA ARG A 212 -15.25 -24.12 -1.77
C ARG A 212 -14.13 -24.20 -2.81
N ILE A 213 -13.84 -23.10 -3.50
CA ILE A 213 -12.79 -23.04 -4.54
C ILE A 213 -11.40 -23.14 -3.91
N PHE A 214 -11.21 -22.52 -2.73
CA PHE A 214 -9.92 -22.49 -2.05
C PHE A 214 -9.67 -23.72 -1.16
N ASN A 215 -10.71 -24.42 -0.72
CA ASN A 215 -10.60 -25.62 0.13
C ASN A 215 -10.61 -26.93 -0.66
N ASP A 216 -10.99 -26.94 -1.94
CA ASP A 216 -10.87 -28.14 -2.77
C ASP A 216 -9.40 -28.38 -3.12
N ALA A 217 -8.81 -29.41 -2.52
CA ALA A 217 -7.41 -29.81 -2.74
C ALA A 217 -7.09 -30.16 -4.21
N SER A 218 -8.12 -30.32 -5.06
CA SER A 218 -8.01 -30.53 -6.50
C SER A 218 -7.80 -29.25 -7.32
N ALA A 219 -7.90 -28.06 -6.72
CA ALA A 219 -7.73 -26.80 -7.44
C ALA A 219 -6.26 -26.45 -7.75
N LEU A 220 -5.29 -27.22 -7.24
CA LEU A 220 -3.85 -26.97 -7.38
C LEU A 220 -3.07 -28.11 -8.06
N THR A 221 -3.75 -29.10 -8.63
CA THR A 221 -3.17 -30.24 -9.37
C THR A 221 -3.61 -30.22 -10.82
#